data_AF-A0A5E4LRG6-F1
#
_entry.id   AF-A0A5E4LRG6-F1
#
_cell.length_a   1.000
_cell.length_b   1.000
_cell.length_c   1.000
_cell.angle_alpha   90.00
_cell.angle_beta   90.00
_cell.angle_gamma   90.00
#
_symmetry.space_group_name_H-M   'P 1'
#
loop_
_entity.id
_entity.type
_entity.pdbx_description
1 polymer ?
#
loop_
_entity_poly.entity_id
_entity_poly.type
_entity_poly.pdbx_seq_one_letter_code
_entity_poly.pdbx_strand_id
1 'polypeptide(L)'
;MICTETRPLFQGHITARELSSAGLDTTLIVDSAIKSVMRDVDLVLVGADAITSSGELVNKIGTSTLAFVAYEEELNFYSAAELFKFDPLTLWGRVEPIEQRAAREVADPRLFPRVHILNPAFDLTPAKHITAYITEHGVVAPQSLFSLAAKYFDIGNSRAGKSKR
;
A
#
# COMPACT_ATOMS: atom_id res chain seq x y z
N MET A 1 16.10 -10.32 5.09
CA MET A 1 14.74 -9.75 4.94
C MET A 1 14.33 -9.11 6.25
N ILE A 2 13.88 -7.86 6.25
CA ILE A 2 13.31 -7.22 7.44
C ILE A 2 11.81 -7.03 7.21
N CYS A 3 10.98 -7.51 8.13
CA CYS A 3 9.53 -7.42 8.07
C CYS A 3 9.00 -6.59 9.24
N THR A 4 8.08 -5.67 8.96
CA THR A 4 7.34 -4.95 10.01
C THR A 4 6.19 -5.81 10.52
N GLU A 5 5.85 -5.70 11.80
CA GLU A 5 4.81 -6.53 12.41
C GLU A 5 3.40 -6.21 11.90
N THR A 6 3.12 -4.95 11.56
CA THR A 6 1.82 -4.45 11.11
C THR A 6 0.74 -4.54 12.21
N ARG A 7 0.90 -3.73 13.26
CA ARG A 7 -0.15 -3.52 14.27
C ARG A 7 -1.40 -2.95 13.59
N PRO A 8 -2.62 -3.29 14.08
CA PRO A 8 -2.89 -4.03 15.32
C PRO A 8 -2.95 -5.55 15.17
N LEU A 9 -3.15 -6.08 13.97
CA LEU A 9 -3.44 -7.51 13.75
C LEU A 9 -2.22 -8.38 13.47
N PHE A 10 -1.03 -7.79 13.44
CA PHE A 10 0.23 -8.51 13.29
C PHE A 10 0.34 -9.31 11.98
N GLN A 11 -0.23 -8.79 10.89
CA GLN A 11 -0.26 -9.52 9.62
C GLN A 11 1.14 -9.78 9.06
N GLY A 12 2.12 -8.91 9.35
CA GLY A 12 3.51 -9.12 8.97
C GLY A 12 4.17 -10.34 9.63
N HIS A 13 3.61 -10.86 10.73
CA HIS A 13 4.08 -12.11 11.34
C HIS A 13 3.87 -13.31 10.40
N ILE A 14 2.81 -13.27 9.59
CA ILE A 14 2.54 -14.32 8.60
C ILE A 14 3.66 -14.29 7.56
N THR A 15 3.92 -13.12 6.96
CA THR A 15 5.00 -12.94 5.98
C THR A 15 6.36 -13.34 6.53
N ALA A 16 6.71 -12.91 7.74
CA ALA A 16 7.99 -13.26 8.36
C ALA A 16 8.13 -14.78 8.59
N ARG A 17 7.05 -15.45 8.99
CA ARG A 17 7.03 -16.91 9.17
C ARG A 17 7.21 -17.65 7.85
N GLU A 18 6.52 -17.24 6.79
CA GLU A 18 6.63 -17.86 5.47
C GLU A 18 8.04 -17.69 4.88
N LEU A 19 8.61 -16.49 4.96
CA LEU A 19 9.97 -16.21 4.50
C LEU A 19 11.02 -17.05 5.26
N SER A 20 10.89 -17.11 6.58
CA SER A 20 11.78 -17.93 7.42
C SER A 20 11.63 -19.42 7.09
N SER A 21 10.40 -19.90 6.86
CA SER A 21 10.13 -21.30 6.48
C SER A 21 10.70 -21.64 5.10
N ALA A 22 10.82 -20.65 4.21
CA ALA A 22 11.49 -20.77 2.92
C ALA A 22 13.04 -20.71 3.01
N GLY A 23 13.61 -20.62 4.21
CA GLY A 23 15.07 -20.60 4.44
C GLY A 23 15.72 -19.23 4.26
N LEU A 24 14.94 -18.15 4.19
CA LEU A 24 15.45 -16.79 4.08
C LEU A 24 15.78 -16.22 5.46
N ASP A 25 16.95 -15.61 5.60
CA ASP A 25 17.32 -14.88 6.82
C ASP A 25 16.36 -13.71 7.03
N THR A 26 15.53 -13.82 8.07
CA THR A 26 14.35 -12.98 8.27
C THR A 26 14.35 -12.41 9.68
N THR A 27 14.32 -11.08 9.77
CA THR A 27 14.20 -10.31 11.00
C THR A 27 12.80 -9.69 11.06
N LEU A 28 12.09 -9.87 12.17
CA LEU A 28 10.82 -9.23 12.44
C LEU A 28 11.04 -8.03 13.38
N ILE A 29 10.48 -6.88 13.02
CA ILE A 29 10.57 -5.65 13.81
C ILE A 29 9.19 -5.09 14.13
N VAL A 30 9.09 -4.32 15.22
CA VAL A 30 7.92 -3.49 15.48
C VAL A 30 7.86 -2.34 14.47
N ASP A 31 6.66 -1.85 14.16
CA ASP A 31 6.48 -0.79 13.15
C ASP A 31 7.24 0.50 13.51
N SER A 32 7.38 0.79 14.81
CA SER A 32 8.13 1.96 15.30
C SER A 32 9.66 1.86 15.13
N ALA A 33 10.19 0.67 14.84
CA ALA A 33 11.63 0.46 14.65
C ALA A 33 12.08 0.69 13.19
N ILE A 34 11.16 0.98 12.25
CA ILE A 34 11.47 1.16 10.82
C ILE A 34 12.67 2.10 10.61
N LYS A 35 12.66 3.29 11.24
CA LYS A 35 13.75 4.27 11.10
C LYS A 35 15.11 3.74 11.59
N SER A 36 15.12 2.89 12.61
CA SER A 36 16.36 2.39 13.20
C SER A 36 17.11 1.40 12.31
N VAL A 37 16.42 0.73 11.38
CA VAL A 37 16.98 -0.28 10.48
C VAL A 37 17.06 0.18 9.03
N MET A 38 16.48 1.35 8.70
CA MET A 38 16.32 1.78 7.31
C MET A 38 17.68 1.90 6.58
N ARG A 39 18.75 2.29 7.28
CA ARG A 39 20.09 2.39 6.67
C ARG A 39 20.77 1.05 6.40
N ASP A 40 20.21 -0.03 6.95
CA ASP A 40 20.76 -1.38 6.83
C ASP A 40 20.05 -2.20 5.73
N VAL A 41 19.11 -1.59 4.97
CA VAL A 41 18.38 -2.24 3.88
C VAL A 41 18.68 -1.60 2.53
N ASP A 42 18.61 -2.40 1.46
CA ASP A 42 18.90 -1.93 0.10
C ASP A 42 17.69 -1.26 -0.59
N LEU A 43 16.47 -1.71 -0.26
CA LEU A 43 15.21 -1.22 -0.82
C LEU A 43 14.03 -1.58 0.08
N VAL A 44 12.90 -0.92 -0.16
CA VAL A 44 11.61 -1.28 0.42
C VAL A 44 10.71 -1.89 -0.64
N LEU A 45 10.06 -3.01 -0.29
CA LEU A 45 9.07 -3.68 -1.12
C LEU A 45 7.80 -3.93 -0.34
N VAL A 46 6.66 -3.48 -0.87
CA VAL A 46 5.33 -3.71 -0.31
C VAL A 46 4.38 -4.31 -1.36
N GLY A 47 3.25 -4.83 -0.89
CA GLY A 47 2.10 -5.11 -1.75
C GLY A 47 1.23 -3.86 -1.95
N ALA A 48 0.07 -4.07 -2.56
CA ALA A 48 -0.98 -3.05 -2.66
C ALA A 48 -2.34 -3.65 -2.37
N ASP A 49 -3.26 -2.86 -1.83
CA ASP A 49 -4.69 -3.17 -1.79
C ASP A 49 -5.39 -2.50 -3.00
N ALA A 50 -5.06 -1.24 -3.27
CA ALA A 50 -5.50 -0.52 -4.46
C ALA A 50 -4.49 0.57 -4.85
N ILE A 51 -4.60 1.07 -6.08
CA ILE A 51 -3.77 2.18 -6.58
C ILE A 51 -4.69 3.23 -7.21
N THR A 52 -4.59 4.48 -6.78
CA THR A 52 -5.42 5.57 -7.29
C THR A 52 -5.00 6.00 -8.69
N SER A 53 -5.85 6.76 -9.36
CA SER A 53 -5.57 7.36 -10.66
C SER A 53 -4.41 8.34 -10.65
N SER A 54 -4.11 8.91 -9.49
CA SER A 54 -2.95 9.79 -9.26
C SER A 54 -1.67 9.00 -8.93
N GLY A 55 -1.73 7.66 -8.96
CA GLY A 55 -0.62 6.78 -8.66
C GLY A 55 -0.30 6.66 -7.17
N GLU A 56 -1.22 7.06 -6.29
CA GLU A 56 -1.07 6.89 -4.85
C GLU A 56 -1.43 5.45 -4.46
N LEU A 57 -0.68 4.90 -3.52
CA LEU A 57 -0.86 3.52 -3.08
C LEU A 57 -1.79 3.50 -1.87
N VAL A 58 -2.86 2.72 -1.96
CA VAL A 58 -3.66 2.30 -0.81
C VAL A 58 -3.14 0.94 -0.36
N ASN A 59 -2.65 0.87 0.87
CA ASN A 59 -2.14 -0.37 1.44
C ASN A 59 -2.38 -0.40 2.95
N LYS A 60 -2.06 -1.53 3.58
CA LYS A 60 -2.14 -1.73 5.02
C LYS A 60 -1.53 -0.56 5.82
N ILE A 61 -2.22 -0.15 6.89
CA ILE A 61 -1.81 0.95 7.77
C ILE A 61 -0.34 0.83 8.20
N GLY A 62 0.40 1.94 8.13
CA GLY A 62 1.84 2.01 8.39
C GLY A 62 2.68 2.09 7.12
N THR A 63 2.12 1.74 5.95
CA THR A 63 2.83 1.80 4.67
C THR A 63 3.26 3.22 4.31
N SER A 64 2.39 4.21 4.54
CA SER A 64 2.71 5.61 4.25
C SER A 64 3.86 6.14 5.11
N THR A 65 3.94 5.70 6.38
CA THR A 65 5.07 6.01 7.26
C THR A 65 6.35 5.32 6.79
N LEU A 66 6.28 4.03 6.42
CA LEU A 66 7.40 3.30 5.86
C LEU A 66 7.96 3.99 4.60
N ALA A 67 7.08 4.38 3.68
CA ALA A 67 7.44 5.09 2.46
C ALA A 67 8.06 6.47 2.72
N PHE A 68 7.52 7.22 3.69
CA PHE A 68 8.10 8.51 4.08
C PHE A 68 9.52 8.37 4.63
N VAL A 69 9.76 7.38 5.49
CA VAL A 69 11.10 7.14 6.05
C VAL A 69 12.08 6.68 4.98
N ALA A 70 11.65 5.81 4.06
CA ALA A 70 12.47 5.38 2.93
C ALA A 70 12.84 6.57 2.01
N TYR A 71 11.86 7.43 1.72
CA TYR A 71 12.06 8.64 0.93
C TYR A 71 13.06 9.61 1.58
N GLU A 72 12.97 9.81 2.90
CA GLU A 72 13.90 10.67 3.65
C GLU A 72 15.33 10.10 3.72
N GLU A 73 15.48 8.77 3.76
CA GLU A 73 16.78 8.10 3.72
C GLU A 73 17.25 7.81 2.28
N GLU A 74 16.61 8.40 1.27
CA GLU A 74 16.96 8.27 -0.15
C GLU A 74 16.97 6.82 -0.68
N LEU A 75 16.15 5.95 -0.08
CA LEU A 75 16.00 4.56 -0.50
C LEU A 75 14.83 4.36 -1.48
N ASN A 76 15.02 3.40 -2.39
CA ASN A 76 13.99 3.06 -3.34
C ASN A 76 12.83 2.31 -2.67
N PHE A 77 11.61 2.76 -2.97
CA PHE A 77 10.37 2.18 -2.49
C PHE A 77 9.57 1.62 -3.66
N TYR A 78 9.35 0.32 -3.67
CA TYR A 78 8.59 -0.37 -4.70
C TYR A 78 7.30 -0.97 -4.15
N SER A 79 6.26 -0.95 -4.97
CA SER A 79 5.04 -1.71 -4.73
C SER A 79 4.91 -2.81 -5.77
N ALA A 80 4.90 -4.07 -5.36
CA ALA A 80 4.53 -5.19 -6.22
C ALA A 80 3.00 -5.32 -6.25
N ALA A 81 2.41 -5.06 -7.40
CA ALA A 81 0.96 -5.03 -7.57
C ALA A 81 0.58 -5.31 -9.01
N GLU A 82 -0.41 -6.16 -9.22
CA GLU A 82 -1.01 -6.38 -10.52
C GLU A 82 -1.82 -5.16 -10.97
N LEU A 83 -1.91 -4.95 -12.29
CA LEU A 83 -2.58 -3.78 -12.85
C LEU A 83 -4.07 -3.69 -12.49
N PHE A 84 -4.73 -4.82 -12.19
CA PHE A 84 -6.15 -4.83 -11.76
C PHE A 84 -6.42 -4.11 -10.44
N LYS A 85 -5.39 -3.84 -9.63
CA LYS A 85 -5.51 -3.03 -8.42
C LYS A 85 -5.62 -1.53 -8.70
N PHE A 86 -5.43 -1.10 -9.94
CA PHE A 86 -5.73 0.26 -10.35
C PHE A 86 -7.22 0.55 -10.24
N ASP A 87 -7.59 1.55 -9.44
CA ASP A 87 -8.97 1.99 -9.27
C ASP A 87 -9.28 3.18 -10.20
N PRO A 88 -9.98 2.96 -11.33
CA PRO A 88 -10.33 4.03 -12.24
C PRO A 88 -11.38 4.99 -11.65
N LEU A 89 -12.12 4.60 -10.62
CA LEU A 89 -13.19 5.42 -10.06
C LEU A 89 -12.65 6.71 -9.41
N THR A 90 -11.43 6.65 -8.91
CA THR A 90 -10.71 7.79 -8.34
C THR A 90 -10.51 8.95 -9.32
N LEU A 91 -10.55 8.71 -10.65
CA LEU A 91 -10.55 9.77 -11.68
C LEU A 91 -11.72 10.74 -11.54
N TRP A 92 -12.87 10.24 -11.08
CA TRP A 92 -14.08 11.03 -10.85
C TRP A 92 -14.21 11.50 -9.40
N GLY A 93 -13.10 11.48 -8.65
CA GLY A 93 -13.07 11.86 -7.23
C GLY A 93 -13.78 10.85 -6.31
N ARG A 94 -14.10 9.65 -6.82
CA ARG A 94 -14.71 8.59 -6.02
C ARG A 94 -13.60 7.79 -5.36
N VAL A 95 -13.19 8.23 -4.18
CA VAL A 95 -12.22 7.52 -3.34
C VAL A 95 -13.00 6.74 -2.28
N GLU A 96 -12.74 5.44 -2.18
CA GLU A 96 -13.32 4.65 -1.10
C GLU A 96 -12.82 5.16 0.26
N PRO A 97 -13.71 5.37 1.24
CA PRO A 97 -13.28 5.80 2.56
C PRO A 97 -12.44 4.70 3.22
N ILE A 98 -11.37 5.12 3.89
CA ILE A 98 -10.51 4.20 4.65
C ILE A 98 -11.33 3.50 5.73
N GLU A 99 -11.37 2.17 5.66
CA GLU A 99 -12.08 1.31 6.61
C GLU A 99 -11.64 1.60 8.05
N GLN A 100 -12.61 1.91 8.91
CA GLN A 100 -12.42 2.01 10.35
C GLN A 100 -12.82 0.70 11.01
N ARG A 101 -11.86 0.02 11.61
CA ARG A 101 -12.03 -1.27 12.28
C ARG A 101 -12.36 -1.09 13.76
N ALA A 102 -12.65 -2.22 14.42
CA ALA A 102 -13.05 -2.20 15.82
C ALA A 102 -11.89 -1.73 16.73
N ALA A 103 -12.17 -0.77 17.61
CA ALA A 103 -11.21 -0.23 18.58
C ALA A 103 -10.52 -1.31 19.45
N ARG A 104 -11.23 -2.40 19.73
CA ARG A 104 -10.73 -3.55 20.52
C ARG A 104 -9.50 -4.23 19.92
N GLU A 105 -9.25 -4.09 18.61
CA GLU A 105 -8.04 -4.62 17.98
C GLU A 105 -6.80 -3.82 18.42
N VAL A 106 -6.96 -2.53 18.70
CA VAL A 106 -5.88 -1.65 19.16
C VAL A 106 -5.67 -1.80 20.68
N ALA A 107 -6.74 -1.65 21.46
CA ALA A 107 -6.74 -1.77 22.91
C ALA A 107 -8.16 -2.01 23.47
N ASP A 108 -8.28 -2.52 24.69
CA ASP A 108 -9.59 -2.65 25.36
C ASP A 108 -10.19 -1.25 25.65
N PRO A 109 -11.31 -0.86 25.02
CA PRO A 109 -11.90 0.46 25.21
C PRO A 109 -12.33 0.74 26.65
N ARG A 110 -12.59 -0.30 27.46
CA ARG A 110 -12.99 -0.15 28.87
C ARG A 110 -11.88 0.46 29.73
N LEU A 111 -10.62 0.33 29.31
CA LEU A 111 -9.46 0.92 30.00
C LEU A 111 -9.30 2.41 29.71
N PHE A 112 -9.96 2.93 28.68
CA PHE A 112 -9.80 4.31 28.21
C PHE A 112 -11.15 5.05 28.16
N PRO A 113 -11.81 5.26 29.31
CA PRO A 113 -13.09 5.96 29.35
C PRO A 113 -12.94 7.38 28.81
N ARG A 114 -13.83 7.77 27.88
CA ARG A 114 -13.83 9.07 27.16
C ARG A 114 -12.71 9.27 26.14
N VAL A 115 -11.97 8.22 25.77
CA VAL A 115 -11.01 8.29 24.66
C VAL A 115 -11.62 7.64 23.42
N HIS A 116 -11.56 8.35 22.29
CA HIS A 116 -11.91 7.79 20.99
C HIS A 116 -10.69 7.08 20.41
N ILE A 117 -10.79 5.76 20.25
CA ILE A 117 -9.72 4.94 19.66
C ILE A 117 -10.00 4.80 18.17
N LEU A 118 -9.06 5.28 17.35
CA LEU A 118 -9.09 5.12 15.90
C LEU A 118 -8.36 3.84 15.49
N ASN A 119 -8.87 3.16 14.48
CA ASN A 119 -8.27 1.95 13.92
C ASN A 119 -8.46 1.91 12.39
N PRO A 120 -7.75 2.77 11.64
CA PRO A 120 -7.75 2.69 10.19
C PRO A 120 -7.09 1.38 9.73
N ALA A 121 -7.74 0.64 8.84
CA ALA A 121 -7.21 -0.62 8.32
C ALA A 121 -6.14 -0.42 7.23
N PHE A 122 -6.12 0.76 6.61
CA PHE A 122 -5.28 1.11 5.46
C PHE A 122 -4.80 2.55 5.61
N ASP A 123 -3.78 2.93 4.84
CA ASP A 123 -3.41 4.32 4.64
C ASP A 123 -3.15 4.61 3.15
N LEU A 124 -3.04 5.91 2.86
CA LEU A 124 -2.70 6.41 1.53
C LEU A 124 -1.23 6.82 1.54
N THR A 125 -0.46 6.22 0.63
CA THR A 125 0.94 6.52 0.41
C THR A 125 1.08 7.43 -0.82
N PRO A 126 1.61 8.65 -0.66
CA PRO A 126 1.74 9.60 -1.76
C PRO A 126 2.62 9.05 -2.90
N ALA A 127 2.20 9.26 -4.14
CA ALA A 127 2.94 8.83 -5.34
C ALA A 127 4.41 9.30 -5.37
N LYS A 128 4.71 10.47 -4.77
CA LYS A 128 6.07 11.02 -4.68
C LYS A 128 7.03 10.20 -3.80
N HIS A 129 6.53 9.37 -2.90
CA HIS A 129 7.35 8.48 -2.07
C HIS A 129 7.54 7.10 -2.71
N ILE A 130 6.99 6.87 -3.90
CA ILE A 130 7.00 5.57 -4.58
C ILE A 130 7.93 5.68 -5.79
N THR A 131 8.97 4.83 -5.83
CA THR A 131 9.90 4.76 -6.95
C THR A 131 9.21 4.19 -8.18
N ALA A 132 8.60 3.00 -8.06
CA ALA A 132 7.84 2.38 -9.14
C ALA A 132 6.90 1.27 -8.65
N TYR A 133 5.94 0.93 -9.51
CA TYR A 133 5.10 -0.25 -9.39
C TYR A 133 5.69 -1.40 -10.21
N ILE A 134 5.79 -2.59 -9.61
CA ILE A 134 6.18 -3.82 -10.30
C ILE A 134 4.89 -4.58 -10.63
N THR A 135 4.57 -4.65 -11.92
CA THR A 135 3.33 -5.23 -12.46
C THR A 135 3.63 -6.44 -13.34
N GLU A 136 2.60 -7.17 -13.74
CA GLU A 136 2.67 -8.23 -14.77
C GLU A 136 3.06 -7.69 -16.16
N HIS A 137 3.00 -6.37 -16.36
CA HIS A 137 3.41 -5.68 -17.58
C HIS A 137 4.78 -4.99 -17.46
N GLY A 138 5.51 -5.23 -16.38
CA GLY A 138 6.84 -4.68 -16.12
C GLY A 138 6.84 -3.60 -15.02
N VAL A 139 7.95 -2.87 -14.95
CA VAL A 139 8.16 -1.80 -13.95
C VAL A 139 7.67 -0.48 -14.50
N VAL A 140 6.80 0.20 -13.75
CA VAL A 140 6.09 1.40 -14.21
C VAL A 140 6.16 2.50 -13.14
N ALA A 141 6.55 3.70 -13.54
CA ALA A 141 6.52 4.86 -12.66
C ALA A 141 5.07 5.21 -12.27
N PRO A 142 4.80 5.75 -11.06
CA PRO A 142 3.44 6.10 -10.62
C PRO A 142 2.66 6.95 -11.63
N GLN A 143 3.34 7.92 -12.25
CA GLN A 143 2.76 8.85 -13.24
C GLN A 143 2.27 8.15 -14.51
N SER A 144 2.89 7.01 -14.87
CA SER A 144 2.61 6.28 -16.11
C SER A 144 1.58 5.16 -15.91
N LEU A 145 1.19 4.88 -14.67
CA LEU A 145 0.29 3.78 -14.36
C LEU A 145 -1.09 3.97 -14.97
N PHE A 146 -1.62 5.19 -14.99
CA PHE A 146 -2.89 5.50 -15.66
C PHE A 146 -2.84 5.18 -17.15
N SER A 147 -1.77 5.57 -17.86
CA SER A 147 -1.64 5.28 -19.30
C SER A 147 -1.58 3.78 -19.57
N LEU A 148 -0.91 3.03 -18.69
CA LEU A 148 -0.89 1.57 -18.76
C LEU A 148 -2.31 1.01 -18.52
N ALA A 149 -2.96 1.41 -17.43
CA ALA A 149 -4.31 0.97 -17.07
C ALA A 149 -5.34 1.28 -18.19
N ALA A 150 -5.29 2.46 -18.78
CA ALA A 150 -6.18 2.87 -19.87
C ALA A 150 -6.05 1.97 -21.10
N LYS A 151 -4.82 1.53 -21.42
CA LYS A 151 -4.56 0.60 -22.53
C LYS A 151 -5.22 -0.77 -22.32
N TYR A 152 -5.28 -1.26 -21.09
CA TYR A 152 -5.76 -2.62 -20.77
C TYR A 152 -7.22 -2.68 -20.29
N PHE A 153 -7.74 -1.62 -19.67
CA PHE A 153 -9.12 -1.56 -19.16
C PHE A 153 -10.09 -0.80 -20.07
N ASP A 154 -9.66 -0.41 -21.27
CA ASP A 154 -10.49 0.31 -22.24
C ASP A 154 -11.09 1.61 -21.68
N ILE A 155 -10.40 2.22 -20.70
CA ILE A 155 -10.82 3.45 -20.03
C ILE A 155 -10.75 4.59 -21.05
N GLY A 156 -11.90 4.98 -21.59
CA GLY A 156 -12.04 6.02 -22.63
C GLY A 156 -12.50 5.50 -24.00
N ASN A 157 -12.69 4.19 -24.18
CA ASN A 157 -13.15 3.59 -25.43
C ASN A 157 -14.63 3.19 -25.42
N SER A 158 -15.45 3.90 -24.63
CA SER A 158 -16.90 3.89 -24.80
C SER A 158 -17.23 4.49 -26.18
N ARG A 159 -17.24 3.63 -27.21
CA ARG A 159 -17.86 3.93 -28.50
C ARG A 159 -19.25 4.48 -28.21
N ALA A 160 -19.44 5.74 -28.59
CA ALA A 160 -20.71 6.40 -28.68
C ALA A 160 -21.79 5.43 -29.15
N GLY A 161 -22.90 5.36 -28.40
CA GLY A 161 -24.05 4.57 -28.75
C GLY A 161 -24.38 4.79 -30.23
N LYS A 162 -24.29 3.73 -31.02
CA LYS A 162 -24.84 3.72 -32.38
C LYS A 162 -26.33 3.97 -32.22
N SER A 163 -26.74 5.20 -32.51
CA SER A 163 -28.13 5.56 -32.82
C SER A 163 -28.61 4.60 -33.90
N LYS A 164 -29.50 3.66 -33.50
CA LYS A 164 -30.22 2.82 -34.43
C LYS A 164 -31.19 3.74 -35.18
N ARG A 165 -30.90 3.97 -36.45
CA ARG A 165 -31.90 4.35 -37.45
C ARG A 165 -32.84 3.18 -37.68
#